data_AF-X1B2U1-F1
#
_entry.id   AF-X1B2U1-F1
#
_cell.length_a   1.000
_cell.length_b   1.000
_cell.length_c   1.000
_cell.angle_alpha   90.00
_cell.angle_beta   90.00
_cell.angle_gamma   90.00
#
_symmetry.space_group_name_H-M   'P 1'
#
loop_
_entity.id
_entity.type
_entity.pdbx_description
1 polymer ?
#
loop_
_entity_poly.entity_id
_entity_poly.type
_entity_poly.pdbx_seq_one_letter_code
_entity_poly.pdbx_strand_id
1 'polypeptide(L)' 'IIVAINGKTINSIYDYMYRLERLKQGQTITVEVKRDNEKKVLIIQL' A
#
# COMPACT_ATOMS: atom_id res chain seq x y z
N ILE A 1 -1.13 7.41 -6.81
CA ILE A 1 0.21 6.83 -6.54
C ILE A 1 0.17 6.17 -5.17
N ILE A 2 0.57 4.90 -5.04
CA ILE A 2 0.66 4.24 -3.73
C ILE A 2 1.91 4.77 -3.03
N VAL A 3 1.76 5.25 -1.79
CA VAL A 3 2.86 5.83 -1.01
C VAL A 3 3.19 5.02 0.24
N ALA A 4 2.26 4.19 0.74
CA ALA A 4 2.53 3.26 1.82
C ALA A 4 1.56 2.07 1.80
N ILE A 5 2.00 0.94 2.35
CA ILE A 5 1.14 -0.23 2.65
C ILE A 5 1.36 -0.59 4.13
N ASN A 6 0.29 -0.72 4.89
CA ASN A 6 0.27 -0.99 6.33
C ASN A 6 1.19 -0.04 7.12
N GLY A 7 1.15 1.27 6.80
CA GLY A 7 1.99 2.30 7.41
C GLY A 7 3.47 2.26 7.01
N LYS A 8 3.88 1.34 6.12
CA LYS A 8 5.25 1.26 5.60
C LYS A 8 5.35 1.99 4.28
N THR A 9 6.07 3.13 4.29
CA THR A 9 6.34 3.96 3.12
C THR A 9 6.97 3.16 1.98
N ILE A 10 6.55 3.42 0.75
CA ILE A 10 7.10 2.84 -0.47
C ILE A 10 7.87 3.93 -1.20
N ASN A 11 9.19 3.77 -1.31
CA ASN A 11 10.05 4.75 -1.97
C ASN A 11 10.48 4.29 -3.38
N SER A 12 10.32 3.00 -3.69
CA SER A 12 10.71 2.41 -4.97
C SER A 12 9.74 1.29 -5.40
N ILE A 13 9.89 0.83 -6.64
CA ILE A 13 9.13 -0.33 -7.12
C ILE A 13 9.51 -1.62 -6.38
N TYR A 14 10.77 -1.78 -5.97
CA TYR A 14 11.25 -2.94 -5.21
C TYR A 14 10.62 -3.01 -3.82
N ASP A 15 10.46 -1.85 -3.17
CA ASP A 15 9.74 -1.71 -1.91
C ASP A 15 8.30 -2.20 -2.02
N TYR A 16 7.63 -1.86 -3.12
CA TYR A 16 6.27 -2.28 -3.39
C TYR A 16 6.19 -3.80 -3.59
N MET A 17 7.03 -4.37 -4.44
CA MET A 17 7.07 -5.82 -4.71
C MET A 17 7.35 -6.62 -3.43
N TYR A 18 8.38 -6.23 -2.67
CA TYR A 18 8.73 -6.89 -1.41
C TYR A 18 7.58 -6.87 -0.39
N ARG A 19 6.79 -5.78 -0.35
CA ARG A 19 5.62 -5.70 0.52
C ARG A 19 4.50 -6.61 0.01
N LEU A 20 4.22 -6.61 -1.29
CA LEU A 20 3.19 -7.44 -1.91
C LEU A 20 3.44 -8.94 -1.70
N GLU A 21 4.67 -9.41 -1.88
CA GLU A 21 5.05 -10.82 -1.71
C GLU A 21 4.73 -11.37 -0.31
N ARG A 22 4.64 -10.49 0.69
CA ARG A 22 4.36 -10.85 2.08
C ARG A 22 2.88 -10.82 2.44
N LEU A 23 2.03 -10.37 1.52
CA LEU A 23 0.59 -10.29 1.75
C LEU A 23 -0.05 -11.63 1.39
N LYS A 24 -1.07 -12.01 2.18
CA LYS A 24 -1.83 -13.24 1.96
C LYS A 24 -3.19 -12.91 1.38
N GLN A 25 -3.72 -13.83 0.57
CA GLN A 25 -5.10 -13.75 0.11
C GLN A 25 -6.08 -13.77 1.30
N GLY A 26 -7.14 -12.98 1.22
CA GLY A 26 -8.12 -12.76 2.28
C GLY A 26 -7.68 -11.73 3.32
N GLN A 27 -6.43 -11.24 3.27
CA GLN A 27 -5.92 -10.29 4.25
C GLN A 27 -6.46 -8.89 4.00
N THR A 28 -6.97 -8.26 5.06
CA THR A 28 -7.27 -6.82 5.07
C THR A 28 -5.99 -6.02 5.27
N ILE A 29 -5.71 -5.10 4.36
CA ILE A 29 -4.55 -4.21 4.39
C ILE A 29 -4.98 -2.75 4.28
N THR A 30 -4.15 -1.88 4.82
CA THR A 30 -4.31 -0.43 4.68
C THR A 30 -3.35 0.08 3.61
N VAL A 31 -3.85 0.78 2.60
CA VAL A 31 -3.05 1.37 1.52
C VAL A 31 -3.22 2.88 1.54
N GLU A 32 -2.10 3.59 1.62
CA GLU A 32 -2.09 5.04 1.47
C GLU A 32 -1.81 5.39 0.01
N VAL A 33 -2.68 6.22 -0.56
CA VAL A 33 -2.55 6.69 -1.94
C VAL A 33 -2.54 8.21 -1.99
N LYS A 34 -1.68 8.77 -2.83
CA LYS A 34 -1.75 10.17 -3.23
C LYS A 34 -2.58 10.29 -4.52
N ARG A 35 -3.70 11.02 -4.46
CA ARG A 35 -4.59 11.31 -5.58
C ARG A 35 -5.01 12.78 -5.50
N ASP A 36 -4.95 13.49 -6.62
CA ASP A 36 -5.27 14.93 -6.68
C ASP A 36 -4.47 15.77 -5.68
N ASN A 37 -3.21 15.39 -5.48
CA ASN A 37 -2.29 15.94 -4.47
C ASN A 37 -2.68 15.69 -3.00
N GLU A 38 -3.79 15.04 -2.72
CA GLU A 38 -4.25 14.65 -1.40
C GLU A 38 -3.81 13.22 -1.04
N LYS A 39 -3.54 12.99 0.25
CA LYS A 39 -3.31 11.64 0.79
C LYS A 39 -4.65 11.05 1.23
N LYS A 40 -4.94 9.84 0.76
CA LYS A 40 -6.13 9.07 1.12
C LYS A 40 -5.69 7.72 1.67
N VAL A 41 -6.35 7.27 2.73
CA VAL A 41 -6.11 5.97 3.35
C VAL A 41 -7.28 5.06 2.97
N LEU A 42 -6.96 3.92 2.37
CA LEU A 42 -7.94 2.92 1.92
C LEU A 42 -7.71 1.63 2.68
N ILE A 43 -8.80 1.01 3.14
CA ILE A 43 -8.77 -0.34 3.71
C ILE A 43 -9.32 -1.27 2.62
N ILE A 44 -8.53 -2.24 2.20
CA ILE A 44 -8.90 -3.19 1.15
C ILE A 44 -8.63 -4.62 1.61
N GLN A 45 -9.40 -5.57 1.08
CA GLN A 45 -9.17 -7.00 1.29
C GLN A 45 -8.61 -7.61 0.00
N LEU A 46 -7.51 -8.36 0.13
CA LEU A 46 -6.84 -9.07 -0.97
C LEU A 46 -7.49 -10.41 -1.31
#